data_AF-A0AAU9VBL8-F1
#
_entry.id   AF-A0AAU9VBL8-F1
#
_cell.length_a   1.000
_cell.length_b   1.000
_cell.length_c   1.000
_cell.angle_alpha   90.00
_cell.angle_beta   90.00
_cell.angle_gamma   90.00
#
_symmetry.space_group_name_H-M   'P 1'
#
loop_
_entity.id
_entity.type
_entity.pdbx_description
1 polymer ?
#
loop_
_entity_poly.entity_id
_entity_poly.type
_entity_poly.pdbx_seq_one_letter_code
_entity_poly.pdbx_strand_id
1 'polypeptide(L)'
;MREKRHWEVQIKALGGPDHARVGPKMLDQDGKEVPGNRGYKYFGAAKDLPGVRELFEQEPPAAPRRTRADLMRDVDADYYGYRDDDDGLLLPLEQEAEKEAIAKAVEEWKRNKDENKDQEIPEEENIYPEDPDDKRIEDDENEKSTETSHVAVPSQKDVEEALLRRKKQELLEKYGCLDVKMEES
;
A
#
# COMPACT_ATOMS: atom_id res chain seq x y z
N MET A 1 -17.78 -37.58 30.04
CA MET A 1 -17.75 -37.73 28.55
C MET A 1 -16.43 -37.29 27.90
N ARG A 2 -15.58 -36.47 28.53
CA ARG A 2 -14.28 -36.06 27.95
C ARG A 2 -13.23 -37.18 27.98
N GLU A 3 -13.23 -37.99 29.04
CA GLU A 3 -12.32 -39.13 29.20
C GLU A 3 -12.55 -40.21 28.13
N LYS A 4 -13.80 -40.61 27.88
CA LYS A 4 -14.15 -41.56 26.81
C LYS A 4 -13.56 -41.14 25.45
N ARG A 5 -13.71 -39.86 25.09
CA ARG A 5 -13.15 -39.30 23.85
C ARG A 5 -11.62 -39.37 23.83
N HIS A 6 -10.97 -39.10 24.97
CA HIS A 6 -9.51 -39.17 25.06
C HIS A 6 -9.00 -40.60 24.83
N TRP A 7 -9.67 -41.57 25.46
CA TRP A 7 -9.40 -42.99 25.25
C TRP A 7 -9.68 -43.44 23.81
N GLU A 8 -10.79 -43.02 23.20
CA GLU A 8 -11.12 -43.35 21.80
C GLU A 8 -10.05 -42.83 20.83
N VAL A 9 -9.54 -41.62 21.05
CA VAL A 9 -8.43 -41.04 20.26
C VAL A 9 -7.14 -41.82 20.47
N GLN A 10 -6.84 -42.21 21.70
CA GLN A 10 -5.64 -43.00 22.01
C GLN A 10 -5.70 -44.41 21.40
N ILE A 11 -6.86 -45.08 21.46
CA ILE A 11 -7.09 -46.38 20.81
C ILE A 11 -6.86 -46.27 19.31
N LYS A 12 -7.40 -45.22 18.67
CA LYS A 12 -7.18 -44.95 17.24
C LYS A 12 -5.70 -44.68 16.91
N ALA A 13 -5.01 -43.89 17.73
CA ALA A 13 -3.60 -43.56 17.55
C ALA A 13 -2.70 -44.80 17.67
N LEU A 14 -3.09 -45.77 18.51
CA LEU A 14 -2.42 -47.07 18.65
C LEU A 14 -2.77 -48.07 17.53
N GLY A 15 -3.50 -47.64 16.48
CA GLY A 15 -3.91 -48.49 15.36
C GLY A 15 -5.14 -49.36 15.65
N GLY A 16 -5.86 -49.09 16.73
CA GLY A 16 -7.11 -49.77 17.08
C GLY A 16 -8.35 -49.24 16.34
N PRO A 17 -9.53 -49.85 16.56
CA PRO A 17 -10.78 -49.46 15.89
C PRO A 17 -11.25 -48.04 16.22
N ASP A 18 -11.79 -47.32 15.22
CA ASP A 18 -12.33 -45.97 15.40
C ASP A 18 -13.75 -46.02 16.01
N HIS A 19 -13.81 -46.08 17.33
CA HIS A 19 -15.05 -46.11 18.11
C HIS A 19 -15.85 -44.79 18.04
N ALA A 20 -15.23 -43.66 17.68
CA ALA A 20 -15.95 -42.41 17.48
C ALA A 20 -16.81 -42.45 16.20
N ARG A 21 -16.37 -43.20 15.19
CA ARG A 21 -17.12 -43.47 13.95
C ARG A 21 -18.14 -44.59 14.08
N VAL A 22 -17.85 -45.61 14.89
CA VAL A 22 -18.64 -46.85 15.05
C VAL A 22 -19.56 -46.81 16.29
N GLY A 23 -19.57 -45.71 17.04
CA GLY A 23 -20.53 -45.52 18.14
C GLY A 23 -21.98 -45.69 17.66
N PRO A 24 -22.95 -45.98 18.56
CA PRO A 24 -24.32 -46.33 18.19
C PRO A 24 -24.99 -45.21 17.37
N LYS A 25 -24.84 -45.32 16.05
CA LYS A 25 -25.54 -44.53 15.05
C LYS A 25 -26.89 -45.20 14.87
N MET A 26 -27.90 -44.66 15.54
CA MET A 26 -29.26 -45.14 15.39
C MET A 26 -29.74 -44.77 13.99
N LEU A 27 -29.64 -45.73 13.10
CA LEU A 27 -30.09 -45.65 11.72
C LEU A 27 -31.59 -45.95 11.66
N ASP A 28 -32.33 -45.16 10.90
CA ASP A 28 -33.75 -45.40 10.64
C ASP A 28 -33.95 -46.61 9.70
N GLN A 29 -35.19 -47.08 9.53
CA GLN A 29 -35.53 -48.20 8.63
C GLN A 29 -35.22 -47.88 7.15
N ASP A 30 -35.18 -46.59 6.80
CA ASP A 30 -34.77 -46.04 5.50
C ASP A 30 -33.29 -45.60 5.43
N GLY A 31 -32.49 -45.84 6.48
CA GLY A 31 -31.06 -45.48 6.43
C GLY A 31 -30.75 -44.00 6.68
N LYS A 32 -31.73 -43.16 7.03
CA LYS A 32 -31.52 -41.71 7.22
C LYS A 32 -31.38 -41.36 8.70
N GLU A 33 -30.34 -40.61 9.05
CA GLU A 33 -30.07 -40.20 10.42
C GLU A 33 -31.07 -39.10 10.83
N VAL A 34 -31.83 -39.32 11.91
CA VAL A 34 -32.68 -38.30 12.52
C VAL A 34 -31.80 -37.30 13.28
N PRO A 35 -31.73 -36.03 12.86
CA PRO A 35 -30.99 -35.03 13.60
C PRO A 35 -31.76 -34.63 14.88
N GLY A 36 -31.07 -34.51 16.00
CA GLY A 36 -31.53 -33.69 17.13
C GLY A 36 -32.34 -34.35 18.25
N ASN A 37 -33.28 -35.27 17.98
CA ASN A 37 -34.28 -35.63 19.01
C ASN A 37 -34.08 -37.03 19.60
N ARG A 38 -33.36 -37.11 20.74
CA ARG A 38 -33.27 -38.32 21.57
C ARG A 38 -34.55 -38.46 22.41
N GLY A 39 -35.61 -39.05 21.87
CA GLY A 39 -36.80 -39.36 22.67
C GLY A 39 -37.94 -40.07 21.95
N TYR A 40 -38.17 -39.79 20.67
CA TYR A 40 -39.27 -40.38 19.90
C TYR A 40 -38.82 -40.66 18.46
N LYS A 41 -39.17 -41.84 17.96
CA LYS A 41 -38.82 -42.30 16.60
C LYS A 41 -40.12 -42.45 15.81
N TYR A 42 -40.18 -41.81 14.65
CA TYR A 42 -41.35 -41.85 13.76
C TYR A 42 -41.01 -42.76 12.58
N PHE A 43 -41.73 -43.89 12.44
CA PHE A 43 -41.48 -44.90 11.40
C PHE A 43 -42.63 -44.96 10.40
N GLY A 44 -42.33 -45.29 9.14
CA GLY A 44 -43.33 -45.49 8.09
C GLY A 44 -44.30 -44.31 7.99
N ALA A 45 -45.61 -44.57 7.97
CA ALA A 45 -46.64 -43.54 7.86
C ALA A 45 -46.67 -42.51 9.01
N ALA A 46 -46.05 -42.82 10.17
CA ALA A 46 -46.01 -41.90 11.29
C ALA A 46 -45.14 -40.66 11.02
N LYS A 47 -44.23 -40.72 10.03
CA LYS A 47 -43.42 -39.57 9.60
C LYS A 47 -44.19 -38.60 8.70
N ASP A 48 -45.24 -39.09 8.04
CA ASP A 48 -46.05 -38.30 7.10
C ASP A 48 -47.22 -37.59 7.78
N LEU A 49 -47.35 -37.72 9.11
CA LEU A 49 -48.35 -37.02 9.89
C LEU A 49 -48.09 -35.50 9.86
N PRO A 50 -49.15 -34.68 9.70
CA PRO A 50 -49.03 -33.23 9.79
C PRO A 50 -48.44 -32.83 11.16
N GLY A 51 -47.44 -31.94 11.15
CA GLY A 51 -46.63 -31.55 12.32
C GLY A 51 -45.39 -32.43 12.57
N VAL A 52 -45.42 -33.73 12.28
CA VAL A 52 -44.21 -34.58 12.33
C VAL A 52 -43.39 -34.40 11.05
N ARG A 53 -44.05 -34.36 9.90
CA ARG A 53 -43.42 -34.14 8.59
C ARG A 53 -42.60 -32.85 8.55
N GLU A 54 -43.14 -31.77 9.11
CA GLU A 54 -42.50 -30.45 9.15
C GLU A 54 -41.22 -30.44 10.00
N LEU A 55 -41.11 -31.30 11.02
CA LEU A 55 -39.89 -31.47 11.82
C LEU A 55 -38.75 -32.15 11.04
N PHE A 56 -39.08 -32.86 9.96
CA PHE A 56 -38.13 -33.60 9.12
C PHE A 56 -37.90 -32.96 7.74
N GLU A 57 -38.75 -32.00 7.35
CA GLU A 57 -38.59 -31.26 6.10
C GLU A 57 -37.39 -30.32 6.23
N GLN A 58 -36.30 -30.70 5.58
CA GLN A 58 -35.09 -29.91 5.58
C GLN A 58 -35.33 -28.61 4.81
N GLU A 59 -35.05 -27.46 5.43
CA GLU A 59 -35.12 -26.17 4.74
C GLU A 59 -34.36 -26.25 3.41
N PRO A 60 -34.92 -25.70 2.31
CA PRO A 60 -34.25 -25.71 1.03
C PRO A 60 -32.86 -25.06 1.20
N PRO A 61 -31.81 -25.62 0.58
CA PRO A 61 -30.47 -25.09 0.73
C PRO A 61 -30.47 -23.62 0.34
N ALA A 62 -29.83 -22.79 1.17
CA ALA A 62 -29.71 -21.36 0.90
C ALA A 62 -29.12 -21.12 -0.50
N ALA A 63 -29.60 -20.08 -1.18
CA ALA A 63 -29.09 -19.71 -2.49
C ALA A 63 -27.56 -19.56 -2.47
N PRO A 64 -26.85 -20.02 -3.51
CA PRO A 64 -25.40 -19.93 -3.55
C PRO A 64 -24.97 -18.47 -3.46
N ARG A 65 -23.97 -18.19 -2.62
CA ARG A 65 -23.35 -16.87 -2.55
C ARG A 65 -22.58 -16.62 -3.85
N ARG A 66 -22.55 -15.36 -4.30
CA ARG A 66 -21.69 -14.95 -5.42
C ARG A 66 -20.26 -15.40 -5.16
N THR A 67 -19.67 -16.07 -6.15
CA THR A 67 -18.29 -16.53 -6.03
C THR A 67 -17.33 -15.37 -6.31
N ARG A 68 -16.07 -15.50 -5.87
CA ARG A 68 -15.03 -14.51 -6.23
C ARG A 68 -14.88 -14.37 -7.75
N ALA A 69 -15.04 -15.46 -8.50
CA ALA A 69 -15.00 -15.43 -9.96
C ALA A 69 -16.15 -14.59 -10.56
N ASP A 70 -17.34 -14.64 -9.96
CA ASP A 70 -18.47 -13.80 -10.40
C ASP A 70 -18.23 -12.33 -10.11
N LEU A 71 -17.58 -12.01 -8.99
CA LEU A 71 -17.22 -10.62 -8.67
C LEU A 71 -16.12 -10.10 -9.59
N MET A 72 -15.13 -10.93 -9.92
CA MET A 72 -14.01 -10.57 -10.80
C MET A 72 -14.40 -10.50 -12.27
N ARG A 73 -15.59 -11.00 -12.64
CA ARG A 73 -16.09 -10.93 -14.03
C ARG A 73 -16.38 -9.49 -14.46
N ASP A 74 -16.77 -8.63 -13.53
CA ASP A 74 -17.14 -7.23 -13.79
C ASP A 74 -15.94 -6.28 -13.57
N VAL A 75 -14.75 -6.82 -13.27
CA VAL A 75 -13.51 -6.06 -13.05
C VAL A 75 -12.76 -6.00 -14.37
N ASP A 76 -13.11 -5.01 -15.18
CA ASP A 76 -12.55 -4.80 -16.52
C ASP A 76 -11.32 -3.87 -16.50
N ALA A 77 -10.70 -3.67 -17.66
CA ALA A 77 -9.55 -2.75 -17.83
C ALA A 77 -9.88 -1.32 -17.36
N ASP A 78 -11.14 -0.91 -17.48
CA ASP A 78 -11.67 0.37 -17.02
C ASP A 78 -11.56 0.51 -15.49
N TYR A 79 -11.74 -0.58 -14.74
CA TYR A 79 -11.55 -0.57 -13.27
C TYR A 79 -10.11 -0.23 -12.88
N TYR A 80 -9.15 -0.60 -13.74
CA TYR A 80 -7.73 -0.31 -13.56
C TYR A 80 -7.30 1.00 -14.23
N GLY A 81 -8.23 1.78 -14.80
CA GLY A 81 -7.94 3.09 -15.39
C GLY A 81 -7.17 3.03 -16.71
N TYR A 82 -7.07 1.87 -17.36
CA TYR A 82 -6.29 1.74 -18.62
C TYR A 82 -6.83 2.58 -19.78
N ARG A 83 -8.03 3.16 -19.66
CA ARG A 83 -8.69 3.99 -20.68
C ARG A 83 -8.93 5.43 -20.22
N ASP A 84 -8.53 5.78 -19.00
CA ASP A 84 -8.74 7.13 -18.48
C ASP A 84 -7.85 8.14 -19.24
N ASP A 85 -6.68 7.71 -19.72
CA ASP A 85 -5.78 8.56 -20.52
C ASP A 85 -6.30 8.82 -21.97
N ASP A 86 -7.23 7.99 -22.47
CA ASP A 86 -7.76 8.06 -23.84
C ASP A 86 -8.96 9.02 -23.99
N ASP A 87 -9.48 9.59 -22.90
CA ASP A 87 -10.65 10.47 -22.91
C ASP A 87 -10.35 11.88 -23.48
N GLY A 88 -9.06 12.21 -23.63
CA GLY A 88 -8.57 13.48 -24.13
C GLY A 88 -8.71 14.65 -23.13
N LEU A 89 -9.11 14.39 -21.89
CA LEU A 89 -9.25 15.38 -20.83
C LEU A 89 -7.88 15.72 -20.20
N LEU A 90 -6.95 14.77 -20.19
CA LEU A 90 -5.62 14.95 -19.60
C LEU A 90 -4.80 16.05 -20.31
N LEU A 91 -4.74 16.02 -21.64
CA LEU A 91 -3.95 16.96 -22.45
C LEU A 91 -4.26 18.46 -22.22
N PRO A 92 -5.52 18.93 -22.20
CA PRO A 92 -5.80 20.34 -21.93
C PRO A 92 -5.44 20.74 -20.50
N LEU A 93 -5.67 19.86 -19.51
CA LEU A 93 -5.30 20.11 -18.13
C LEU A 93 -3.78 20.22 -17.95
N GLU A 94 -3.02 19.34 -18.62
CA GLU A 94 -1.56 19.38 -18.64
C GLU A 94 -1.04 20.68 -19.26
N GLN A 95 -1.61 21.14 -20.38
CA GLN A 95 -1.22 22.39 -21.02
C GLN A 95 -1.47 23.62 -20.14
N GLU A 96 -2.58 23.64 -19.39
CA GLU A 96 -2.86 24.72 -18.44
C GLU A 96 -1.85 24.71 -17.29
N ALA A 97 -1.60 23.55 -16.70
CA ALA A 97 -0.62 23.38 -15.62
C ALA A 97 0.81 23.70 -16.07
N GLU A 98 1.19 23.32 -17.29
CA GLU A 98 2.50 23.60 -17.88
C GLU A 98 2.71 25.12 -18.02
N LYS A 99 1.71 25.85 -18.56
CA LYS A 99 1.78 27.31 -18.68
C LYS A 99 1.98 27.98 -17.32
N GLU A 100 1.26 27.53 -16.29
CA GLU A 100 1.43 28.05 -14.94
C GLU A 100 2.81 27.75 -14.35
N ALA A 101 3.32 26.53 -14.58
CA ALA A 101 4.65 26.12 -14.10
C ALA A 101 5.76 26.93 -14.77
N ILE A 102 5.66 27.14 -16.10
CA ILE A 102 6.59 27.99 -16.86
C ILE A 102 6.53 29.42 -16.35
N ALA A 103 5.33 29.98 -16.14
CA ALA A 103 5.19 31.35 -15.63
C ALA A 103 5.87 31.51 -14.27
N LYS A 104 5.63 30.59 -13.32
CA LYS A 104 6.26 30.59 -12.00
C LYS A 104 7.79 30.47 -12.09
N ALA A 105 8.30 29.56 -12.92
CA ALA A 105 9.73 29.36 -13.11
C ALA A 105 10.40 30.62 -13.71
N VAL A 106 9.74 31.28 -14.67
CA VAL A 106 10.23 32.51 -15.28
C VAL A 106 10.22 33.67 -14.27
N GLU A 107 9.19 33.78 -13.44
CA GLU A 107 9.13 34.78 -12.37
C GLU A 107 10.24 34.58 -11.34
N GLU A 108 10.45 33.34 -10.90
CA GLU A 108 11.53 32.99 -9.97
C GLU A 108 12.91 33.28 -10.58
N TRP A 109 13.13 32.91 -11.84
CA TRP A 109 14.37 33.23 -12.55
C TRP A 109 14.60 34.73 -12.66
N LYS A 110 13.57 35.52 -12.99
CA LYS A 110 13.66 36.99 -13.05
C LYS A 110 14.00 37.57 -11.68
N ARG A 111 13.33 37.11 -10.62
CA ARG A 111 13.59 37.53 -9.25
C ARG A 111 15.03 37.24 -8.84
N ASN A 112 15.49 36.00 -9.05
CA ASN A 112 16.85 35.60 -8.73
C ASN A 112 17.87 36.37 -9.58
N LYS A 113 17.58 36.67 -10.84
CA LYS A 113 18.45 37.48 -11.72
C LYS A 113 18.55 38.93 -11.25
N ASP A 114 17.45 39.52 -10.77
CA ASP A 114 17.47 40.86 -10.19
C ASP A 114 18.16 40.89 -8.81
N GLU A 115 18.09 39.81 -8.03
CA GLU A 115 18.83 39.65 -6.76
C GLU A 115 20.33 39.39 -6.98
N ASN A 116 20.72 38.66 -8.03
CA ASN A 116 22.11 38.37 -8.41
C ASN A 116 22.72 39.38 -9.39
N LYS A 117 22.06 40.50 -9.67
CA LYS A 117 22.51 41.51 -10.63
C LYS A 117 23.85 42.17 -10.26
N ASP A 118 24.20 42.13 -8.98
CA ASP A 118 25.46 42.66 -8.43
C ASP A 118 26.59 41.62 -8.37
N GLN A 119 26.35 40.37 -8.78
CA GLN A 119 27.40 39.36 -8.94
C GLN A 119 27.92 39.43 -10.37
N GLU A 120 29.03 40.15 -10.59
CA GLU A 120 29.84 40.01 -11.81
C GLU A 120 30.29 38.55 -11.91
N ILE A 121 29.63 37.79 -12.79
CA ILE A 121 30.13 36.49 -13.24
C ILE A 121 31.36 36.82 -14.11
N PRO A 122 32.58 36.40 -13.74
CA PRO A 122 33.75 36.63 -14.57
C PRO A 122 33.50 36.02 -15.95
N GLU A 123 33.72 36.78 -17.02
CA GLU A 123 33.82 36.21 -18.37
C GLU A 123 34.96 35.20 -18.33
N GLU A 124 34.65 33.90 -18.27
CA GLU A 124 35.66 32.86 -18.33
C GLU A 124 36.34 32.93 -19.70
N GLU A 125 37.65 33.18 -19.70
CA GLU A 125 38.48 33.04 -20.89
C GLU A 125 38.29 31.62 -21.44
N ASN A 126 38.04 31.52 -22.75
CA ASN A 126 37.95 30.24 -23.42
C ASN A 126 39.32 29.53 -23.32
N ILE A 127 39.43 28.56 -22.41
CA ILE A 127 40.66 27.81 -22.13
C ILE A 127 41.07 26.91 -23.32
N TYR A 128 40.16 26.68 -24.26
CA TYR A 128 40.45 25.87 -25.44
C TYR A 128 41.02 26.73 -26.57
N PRO A 129 42.19 26.37 -27.13
CA PRO A 129 42.69 27.00 -28.35
C PRO A 129 41.70 26.76 -29.49
N GLU A 130 41.21 27.83 -30.12
CA GLU A 130 40.45 27.72 -31.36
C GLU A 130 41.37 27.17 -32.46
N ASP A 131 41.26 25.89 -32.74
CA ASP A 131 42.03 25.21 -33.80
C ASP A 131 41.28 25.41 -35.14
N PRO A 132 41.80 26.23 -36.08
CA PRO A 132 41.06 26.63 -37.28
C PRO A 132 40.82 25.50 -38.30
N ASP A 133 41.39 24.32 -38.08
CA ASP A 133 41.23 23.12 -38.91
C ASP A 133 40.34 22.03 -38.26
N ASP A 134 39.72 22.28 -37.09
CA ASP A 134 38.81 21.31 -36.46
C ASP A 134 37.44 21.27 -37.17
N LYS A 135 37.30 20.35 -38.13
CA LYS A 135 36.07 20.09 -38.87
C LYS A 135 35.11 19.12 -38.17
N ARG A 136 35.31 18.80 -36.88
CA ARG A 136 34.36 17.93 -36.14
C ARG A 136 33.09 18.64 -35.73
N ILE A 137 33.10 19.97 -35.69
CA ILE A 137 31.92 20.80 -35.48
C ILE A 137 31.28 21.02 -36.85
N GLU A 138 30.70 19.96 -37.42
CA GLU A 138 29.61 20.12 -38.36
C GLU A 138 28.37 20.43 -37.52
N ASP A 139 27.67 21.50 -37.87
CA ASP A 139 26.50 22.08 -37.18
C ASP A 139 25.42 21.02 -36.83
N ASP A 140 25.57 20.31 -35.71
CA ASP A 140 24.52 19.52 -35.10
C ASP A 140 23.95 20.35 -33.93
N GLU A 141 22.84 21.03 -34.19
CA GLU A 141 22.10 21.89 -33.23
C GLU A 141 21.45 21.08 -32.08
N ASN A 142 22.17 20.12 -31.48
CA ASN A 142 21.66 19.35 -30.34
C ASN A 142 22.78 18.90 -29.39
N GLU A 143 23.74 19.77 -29.10
CA GLU A 143 24.57 19.60 -27.90
C GLU A 143 23.80 20.12 -26.69
N LYS A 144 23.07 19.23 -26.02
CA LYS A 144 22.71 19.45 -24.62
C LYS A 144 24.01 19.54 -23.83
N SER A 145 24.42 20.75 -23.51
CA SER A 145 25.41 21.04 -22.49
C SER A 145 25.10 20.15 -21.28
N THR A 146 26.04 19.27 -20.93
CA THR A 146 25.98 18.60 -19.64
C THR A 146 26.30 19.65 -18.59
N GLU A 147 25.29 20.42 -18.21
CA GLU A 147 25.31 21.43 -17.16
C GLU A 147 25.58 20.73 -15.83
N THR A 148 26.85 20.50 -15.53
CA THR A 148 27.26 20.12 -14.18
C THR A 148 27.07 21.34 -13.29
N SER A 149 25.94 21.44 -12.59
CA SER A 149 25.67 22.49 -11.62
C SER A 149 26.63 22.37 -10.43
N HIS A 150 27.67 23.21 -10.44
CA HIS A 150 28.62 23.26 -9.34
C HIS A 150 28.00 24.08 -8.21
N VAL A 151 27.40 23.37 -7.25
CA VAL A 151 26.92 23.98 -6.01
C VAL A 151 28.13 24.39 -5.18
N ALA A 152 28.18 25.65 -4.74
CA ALA A 152 29.23 26.13 -3.84
C ALA A 152 29.22 25.33 -2.53
N VAL A 153 30.19 24.42 -2.38
CA VAL A 153 30.34 23.60 -1.17
C VAL A 153 31.01 24.44 -0.08
N PRO A 154 30.39 24.62 1.10
CA PRO A 154 30.99 25.37 2.21
C PRO A 154 32.36 24.81 2.59
N SER A 155 33.27 25.68 3.01
CA SER A 155 34.59 25.23 3.44
C SER A 155 34.48 24.46 4.76
N GLN A 156 35.47 23.61 5.05
CA GLN A 156 35.47 22.79 6.27
C GLN A 156 35.34 23.63 7.55
N LYS A 157 35.93 24.84 7.57
CA LYS A 157 35.82 25.77 8.70
C LYS A 157 34.39 26.28 8.90
N ASP A 158 33.69 26.57 7.80
CA ASP A 158 32.30 27.06 7.85
C ASP A 158 31.37 25.97 8.39
N VAL A 159 31.62 24.71 8.02
CA VAL A 159 30.89 23.55 8.53
C VAL A 159 31.15 23.35 10.03
N GLU A 160 32.39 23.47 10.48
CA GLU A 160 32.76 23.35 11.89
C GLU A 160 32.10 24.45 12.75
N GLU A 161 32.09 25.70 12.27
CA GLU A 161 31.42 26.80 12.97
C GLU A 161 29.90 26.62 13.03
N ALA A 162 29.28 26.19 11.93
CA ALA A 162 27.85 25.89 11.89
C ALA A 162 27.47 24.76 12.87
N LEU A 163 28.29 23.71 12.94
CA LEU A 163 28.10 22.61 13.90
C LEU A 163 28.25 23.09 15.35
N LEU A 164 29.22 23.95 15.64
CA LEU A 164 29.38 24.56 16.97
C LEU A 164 28.18 25.43 17.35
N ARG A 165 27.71 26.26 16.42
CA ARG A 165 26.54 27.13 16.63
C ARG A 165 25.28 26.31 16.91
N ARG A 166 25.05 25.24 16.13
CA ARG A 166 23.92 24.32 16.32
C ARG A 166 24.01 23.60 17.67
N LYS A 167 25.17 23.07 18.05
CA LYS A 167 25.36 22.45 19.37
C LYS A 167 25.14 23.44 20.51
N LYS A 168 25.57 24.69 20.36
CA LYS A 168 25.33 25.76 21.33
C LYS A 168 23.84 26.04 21.49
N GLN A 169 23.08 26.07 20.40
CA GLN A 169 21.62 26.22 20.43
C GLN A 169 20.94 25.02 21.07
N GLU A 170 21.30 23.78 20.68
CA GLU A 170 20.72 22.57 21.27
C GLU A 170 20.99 22.48 22.78
N LEU A 171 22.17 22.90 23.24
CA LEU A 171 22.48 22.98 24.68
C LEU A 171 21.66 24.08 25.37
N LEU A 172 21.48 25.23 24.73
CA LEU A 172 20.64 26.30 25.27
C LEU A 172 19.16 25.92 25.29
N GLU A 173 18.67 25.13 24.35
CA GLU A 173 17.30 24.60 24.37
C GLU A 173 17.12 23.56 25.48
N LYS A 174 18.10 22.66 25.63
CA LYS A 174 18.06 21.58 26.65
C LYS A 174 18.25 22.11 28.07
N TYR A 175 19.13 23.09 28.25
CA TYR A 175 19.59 23.55 29.57
C TYR A 175 19.31 25.02 29.84
N GLY A 176 19.05 25.85 28.83
CA GLY A 176 18.67 27.26 29.01
C GLY A 176 17.23 27.44 29.53
N CYS A 177 16.40 26.39 29.54
CA CYS A 177 15.12 26.43 30.27
C CYS A 177 15.25 26.10 31.77
N LEU A 178 16.44 25.67 32.23
CA LEU A 178 16.69 25.27 33.62
C LEU A 178 17.02 26.46 34.53
N ASP A 179 17.59 27.55 34.01
CA ASP A 179 17.96 28.72 34.82
C ASP A 179 16.78 29.66 35.14
N VAL A 180 15.65 29.58 34.44
CA VAL A 180 14.48 30.44 34.74
C VAL A 180 13.55 29.83 35.80
N LYS A 181 13.66 28.52 36.09
CA LYS A 181 12.75 27.83 37.04
C LYS A 181 13.26 27.77 38.48
N MET A 182 14.46 28.27 38.77
CA MET A 182 15.03 28.25 40.13
C MET A 182 14.98 29.61 40.86
N GLU A 183 14.44 30.67 40.25
CA GLU A 183 14.30 31.98 40.91
C GLU A 183 12.87 32.29 41.41
N GLU A 184 11.91 31.37 41.26
CA GLU A 184 10.58 31.49 41.87
C GLU A 184 10.27 30.29 42.78
N SER A 185 10.91 30.22 43.94
CA SER A 185 10.45 29.49 45.14
C SER A 185 11.13 30.02 46.41
#